data_AF-A0A948Z770-F1
#
_entry.id   AF-A0A948Z770-F1
#
_cell.length_a   1.000
_cell.length_b   1.000
_cell.length_c   1.000
_cell.angle_alpha   90.00
_cell.angle_beta   90.00
_cell.angle_gamma   90.00
#
_symmetry.space_group_name_H-M   'P 1'
#
loop_
_entity.id
_entity.type
_entity.pdbx_description
1 polymer ?
#
loop_
_entity_poly.entity_id
_entity_poly.type
_entity_poly.pdbx_seq_one_letter_code
_entity_poly.pdbx_strand_id
1 'polypeptide(L)'
;MPNHTHHSQYGSLLIVIIVLLVLGCSNDDLSRPKAYSLIADSREFGRSTDTIPLSSQGFSVGSKQHMWAQDRQGIQLTVYGKEYFESVDSISVKLKESVTFSLLEITGIADAPMPQGAKQVHFQWKYENIPFIPKRYVIEGGTGTAMMRKYDDGWRLEEISLKQSDSEASLSAMEQEEGDVIVCRIEKEIQDAQKRKLEAEQKRINAIIQRFKNNGDGTVTDLRTGLTWIKQPVTDKKWSQLLAECKSKSAGGRVGWHMATRKELETLLVDNGISIIDAPDGRFFGEILKIGRGAFRVADSIDNNYCWSWVAGRGYKTGWQRNQKGFIDSRALCVTCQ
;
A
#
# COMPACT_ATOMS: atom_id res chain seq x y z
N MET A 1 20.78 -64.89 -100.97
CA MET A 1 21.18 -63.83 -101.91
C MET A 1 20.14 -62.71 -101.85
N PRO A 2 20.51 -61.43 -101.74
CA PRO A 2 21.82 -60.83 -101.42
C PRO A 2 21.85 -60.33 -99.96
N ASN A 3 22.93 -60.56 -99.19
CA ASN A 3 24.20 -59.81 -99.17
C ASN A 3 24.02 -58.32 -98.83
N HIS A 4 24.45 -57.92 -97.63
CA HIS A 4 25.76 -57.28 -97.48
C HIS A 4 26.23 -57.31 -96.02
N THR A 5 27.43 -57.87 -95.86
CA THR A 5 28.35 -57.83 -94.73
C THR A 5 28.86 -56.42 -94.43
N HIS A 6 29.16 -56.11 -93.17
CA HIS A 6 30.52 -55.69 -92.76
C HIS A 6 30.70 -55.68 -91.23
N HIS A 7 31.75 -56.38 -90.80
CA HIS A 7 32.42 -56.29 -89.51
C HIS A 7 33.20 -54.97 -89.37
N SER A 8 33.36 -54.48 -88.14
CA SER A 8 34.60 -53.93 -87.53
C SER A 8 34.26 -52.77 -86.57
N GLN A 9 34.33 -52.94 -85.25
CA GLN A 9 35.51 -52.82 -84.36
C GLN A 9 35.82 -51.36 -83.92
N TYR A 10 36.05 -51.21 -82.61
CA TYR A 10 36.61 -50.08 -81.84
C TYR A 10 35.68 -48.94 -81.40
N GLY A 11 35.73 -48.66 -80.10
CA GLY A 11 35.22 -47.43 -79.50
C GLY A 11 34.66 -47.62 -78.11
N SER A 12 35.48 -48.06 -77.16
CA SER A 12 35.19 -47.99 -75.73
C SER A 12 35.00 -46.51 -75.36
N LEU A 13 33.76 -46.04 -75.26
CA LEU A 13 33.45 -44.70 -74.76
C LEU A 13 32.94 -44.84 -73.32
N LEU A 14 33.90 -44.80 -72.40
CA LEU A 14 33.66 -44.64 -70.98
C LEU A 14 33.04 -43.24 -70.79
N ILE A 15 31.71 -43.17 -70.71
CA ILE A 15 31.01 -41.94 -70.32
C ILE A 15 31.30 -41.74 -68.84
N VAL A 16 32.34 -40.97 -68.55
CA VAL A 16 32.57 -40.40 -67.22
C VAL A 16 31.46 -39.37 -67.00
N ILE A 17 30.37 -39.80 -66.37
CA ILE A 17 29.39 -38.89 -65.80
C ILE A 17 30.11 -38.22 -64.63
N ILE A 18 30.69 -37.05 -64.89
CA ILE A 18 31.07 -36.10 -63.86
C ILE A 18 29.76 -35.66 -63.21
N VAL A 19 29.39 -36.34 -62.12
CA VAL A 19 28.41 -35.82 -61.17
C VAL A 19 29.12 -34.65 -60.49
N LEU A 20 28.97 -33.47 -61.09
CA LEU A 20 29.13 -32.21 -60.38
C LEU A 20 28.09 -32.24 -59.26
N LEU A 21 28.52 -32.66 -58.07
CA LEU A 21 27.88 -32.28 -56.81
C LEU A 21 27.99 -30.76 -56.75
N VAL A 22 27.04 -30.09 -57.39
CA VAL A 22 26.63 -28.76 -56.96
C VAL A 22 26.15 -29.00 -55.55
N LEU A 23 27.01 -28.74 -54.56
CA LEU A 23 26.55 -28.35 -53.23
C LEU A 23 25.66 -27.15 -53.51
N GLY A 24 24.36 -27.41 -53.70
CA GLY A 24 23.37 -26.36 -53.75
C GLY A 24 23.55 -25.62 -52.44
N CYS A 25 24.13 -24.42 -52.51
CA CYS A 25 24.02 -23.44 -51.45
C CYS A 25 22.54 -23.44 -51.08
N SER A 26 22.17 -23.94 -49.89
CA SER A 26 20.79 -23.87 -49.50
C SER A 26 20.47 -22.39 -49.48
N ASN A 27 19.57 -21.99 -50.37
CA ASN A 27 19.02 -20.67 -50.42
C ASN A 27 18.02 -20.54 -49.26
N ASP A 28 18.37 -21.08 -48.07
CA ASP A 28 17.53 -21.04 -46.89
C ASP A 28 17.48 -19.61 -46.43
N ASP A 29 16.41 -18.95 -46.84
CA ASP A 29 15.89 -17.78 -46.20
C ASP A 29 15.58 -18.11 -44.73
N LEU A 30 15.60 -17.11 -43.88
CA LEU A 30 15.36 -17.31 -42.46
C LEU A 30 13.91 -17.72 -42.22
N SER A 31 13.68 -19.00 -41.93
CA SER A 31 12.35 -19.52 -41.60
C SER A 31 11.94 -19.16 -40.16
N ARG A 32 10.62 -19.08 -39.89
CA ARG A 32 10.10 -18.85 -38.53
C ARG A 32 10.59 -19.90 -37.51
N PRO A 33 10.59 -21.22 -37.80
CA PRO A 33 11.12 -22.21 -36.86
C PRO A 33 12.61 -22.03 -36.59
N LYS A 34 13.41 -21.67 -37.61
CA LYS A 34 14.84 -21.42 -37.41
C LYS A 34 15.07 -20.17 -36.57
N ALA A 35 14.37 -19.07 -36.87
CA ALA A 35 14.41 -17.87 -36.06
C ALA A 35 13.98 -18.13 -34.61
N TYR A 36 12.90 -18.92 -34.41
CA TYR A 36 12.43 -19.33 -33.08
C TYR A 36 13.54 -20.04 -32.31
N SER A 37 14.16 -21.08 -32.89
CA SER A 37 15.24 -21.82 -32.20
C SER A 37 16.41 -20.92 -31.80
N LEU A 38 16.87 -20.04 -32.72
CA LEU A 38 17.99 -19.13 -32.46
C LEU A 38 17.67 -18.12 -31.34
N ILE A 39 16.42 -17.67 -31.23
CA ILE A 39 15.99 -16.75 -30.17
C ILE A 39 15.77 -17.49 -28.85
N ALA A 40 15.10 -18.64 -28.88
CA ALA A 40 14.82 -19.44 -27.68
C ALA A 40 16.10 -19.93 -26.99
N ASP A 41 17.14 -20.24 -27.77
CA ASP A 41 18.44 -20.69 -27.27
C ASP A 41 19.36 -19.52 -26.81
N SER A 42 18.89 -18.27 -26.91
CA SER A 42 19.66 -17.09 -26.48
C SER A 42 19.81 -16.98 -24.97
N ARG A 43 20.81 -16.20 -24.51
CA ARG A 43 21.00 -15.94 -23.07
C ARG A 43 19.80 -15.25 -22.44
N GLU A 44 19.09 -14.44 -23.20
CA GLU A 44 17.93 -13.66 -22.78
C GLU A 44 16.77 -14.56 -22.36
N PHE A 45 16.60 -15.72 -23.00
CA PHE A 45 15.60 -16.72 -22.66
C PHE A 45 16.12 -17.81 -21.72
N GLY A 46 17.44 -17.94 -21.58
CA GLY A 46 18.07 -18.80 -20.58
C GLY A 46 18.18 -18.21 -19.18
N ARG A 47 17.87 -16.92 -19.00
CA ARG A 47 17.96 -16.24 -17.69
C ARG A 47 16.68 -16.37 -16.87
N SER A 48 16.82 -16.14 -15.57
CA SER A 48 15.70 -15.95 -14.64
C SER A 48 15.74 -14.55 -14.03
N THR A 49 14.60 -14.10 -13.50
CA THR A 49 14.45 -12.86 -12.73
C THR A 49 13.50 -13.08 -11.58
N ASP A 50 13.75 -12.45 -10.43
CA ASP A 50 12.79 -12.38 -9.34
C ASP A 50 11.94 -11.10 -9.40
N THR A 51 12.24 -10.18 -10.31
CA THR A 51 11.59 -8.88 -10.37
C THR A 51 10.75 -8.78 -11.64
N ILE A 52 9.44 -8.52 -11.49
CA ILE A 52 8.49 -8.40 -12.59
C ILE A 52 7.82 -7.01 -12.54
N PRO A 53 7.71 -6.32 -13.69
CA PRO A 53 6.96 -5.07 -13.77
C PRO A 53 5.48 -5.24 -13.43
N LEU A 54 4.93 -4.25 -12.75
CA LEU A 54 3.49 -4.13 -12.53
C LEU A 54 2.80 -3.78 -13.85
N SER A 55 1.57 -4.24 -14.01
CA SER A 55 0.70 -3.72 -15.07
C SER A 55 0.32 -2.26 -14.78
N SER A 56 -0.24 -1.58 -15.78
CA SER A 56 -0.70 -0.19 -15.64
C SER A 56 -1.67 0.03 -14.47
N GLN A 57 -2.46 -1.00 -14.11
CA GLN A 57 -3.36 -0.98 -12.96
C GLN A 57 -2.85 -1.74 -11.75
N GLY A 58 -1.80 -2.55 -11.92
CA GLY A 58 -1.28 -3.47 -10.91
C GLY A 58 -1.04 -2.81 -9.57
N PHE A 59 -0.35 -1.65 -9.57
CA PHE A 59 -0.09 -0.90 -8.35
C PHE A 59 -1.36 -0.49 -7.60
N SER A 60 -2.35 0.04 -8.33
CA SER A 60 -3.63 0.51 -7.78
C SER A 60 -4.46 -0.66 -7.25
N VAL A 61 -4.52 -1.77 -8.01
CA VAL A 61 -5.25 -2.97 -7.63
C VAL A 61 -4.65 -3.61 -6.37
N GLY A 62 -3.32 -3.79 -6.31
CA GLY A 62 -2.69 -4.36 -5.12
C GLY A 62 -2.76 -3.46 -3.89
N SER A 63 -2.82 -2.14 -4.06
CA SER A 63 -3.07 -1.22 -2.94
C SER A 63 -4.51 -1.33 -2.42
N LYS A 64 -5.50 -1.39 -3.32
CA LYS A 64 -6.91 -1.59 -2.95
C LYS A 64 -7.13 -2.93 -2.26
N GLN A 65 -6.46 -3.97 -2.74
CA GLN A 65 -6.52 -5.33 -2.18
C GLN A 65 -5.60 -5.53 -0.97
N HIS A 66 -5.04 -4.45 -0.43
CA HIS A 66 -4.24 -4.47 0.78
C HIS A 66 -2.98 -5.35 0.71
N MET A 67 -2.39 -5.56 -0.47
CA MET A 67 -1.08 -6.21 -0.61
C MET A 67 0.05 -5.25 -0.22
N TRP A 68 -0.10 -3.97 -0.55
CA TRP A 68 0.83 -2.91 -0.15
C TRP A 68 0.10 -1.63 0.21
N ALA A 69 0.82 -0.78 0.95
CA ALA A 69 0.36 0.55 1.34
C ALA A 69 1.44 1.58 1.03
N GLN A 70 0.99 2.80 0.74
CA GLN A 70 1.86 3.96 0.60
C GLN A 70 1.58 4.94 1.73
N ASP A 71 2.61 5.23 2.54
CA ASP A 71 2.54 6.21 3.61
C ASP A 71 3.69 7.23 3.51
N ARG A 72 3.99 7.95 4.60
CA ARG A 72 5.07 8.95 4.61
C ARG A 72 6.47 8.33 4.55
N GLN A 73 6.58 7.04 4.86
CA GLN A 73 7.82 6.26 4.87
C GLN A 73 8.06 5.57 3.51
N GLY A 74 7.10 5.62 2.60
CA GLY A 74 7.21 5.12 1.23
C GLY A 74 6.20 4.01 0.96
N ILE A 75 6.50 3.18 -0.04
CA ILE A 75 5.70 2.02 -0.42
C ILE A 75 6.20 0.82 0.40
N GLN A 76 5.29 0.11 1.07
CA GLN A 76 5.61 -1.03 1.93
C GLN A 76 4.60 -2.16 1.74
N LEU A 77 5.07 -3.40 1.84
CA LEU A 77 4.20 -4.57 1.87
C LEU A 77 3.42 -4.62 3.20
N THR A 78 2.13 -4.93 3.11
CA THR A 78 1.32 -5.26 4.30
C THR A 78 1.69 -6.65 4.83
N VAL A 79 1.07 -7.06 5.94
CA VAL A 79 1.21 -8.44 6.42
C VAL A 79 0.74 -9.47 5.37
N TYR A 80 -0.26 -9.11 4.55
CA TYR A 80 -0.80 -9.95 3.50
C TYR A 80 0.11 -10.00 2.26
N GLY A 81 0.64 -8.84 1.83
CA GLY A 81 1.57 -8.82 0.69
C GLY A 81 2.88 -9.55 0.97
N LYS A 82 3.37 -9.53 2.21
CA LYS A 82 4.59 -10.27 2.63
C LYS A 82 4.48 -11.79 2.46
N GLU A 83 3.27 -12.33 2.31
CA GLU A 83 3.08 -13.75 2.01
C GLU A 83 3.55 -14.07 0.58
N TYR A 84 3.38 -13.14 -0.37
CA TYR A 84 3.56 -13.38 -1.80
C TYR A 84 4.75 -12.63 -2.43
N PHE A 85 5.22 -11.54 -1.79
CA PHE A 85 6.27 -10.68 -2.33
C PHE A 85 7.41 -10.49 -1.33
N GLU A 86 8.62 -10.30 -1.85
CA GLU A 86 9.80 -9.86 -1.08
C GLU A 86 9.81 -8.34 -0.89
N SER A 87 9.51 -7.60 -1.96
CA SER A 87 9.40 -6.14 -1.94
C SER A 87 8.52 -5.62 -3.08
N VAL A 88 8.12 -4.36 -2.99
CA VAL A 88 7.34 -3.66 -4.02
C VAL A 88 7.83 -2.22 -4.15
N ASP A 89 7.80 -1.69 -5.37
CA ASP A 89 7.94 -0.27 -5.65
C ASP A 89 6.77 0.23 -6.51
N SER A 90 6.88 1.43 -7.10
CA SER A 90 5.79 2.02 -7.89
C SER A 90 5.56 1.37 -9.26
N ILE A 91 6.52 0.60 -9.77
CA ILE A 91 6.54 0.05 -11.14
C ILE A 91 6.79 -1.45 -11.20
N SER A 92 7.23 -2.09 -10.11
CA SER A 92 7.60 -3.50 -10.10
C SER A 92 7.40 -4.15 -8.73
N VAL A 93 7.34 -5.48 -8.75
CA VAL A 93 7.35 -6.33 -7.55
C VAL A 93 8.52 -7.29 -7.62
N LYS A 94 9.08 -7.57 -6.45
CA LYS A 94 10.07 -8.63 -6.26
C LYS A 94 9.39 -9.85 -5.66
N LEU A 95 9.49 -10.98 -6.35
CA LEU A 95 8.97 -12.27 -5.98
C LEU A 95 9.95 -13.04 -5.08
N LYS A 96 9.41 -14.02 -4.36
CA LYS A 96 10.20 -14.94 -3.53
C LYS A 96 10.94 -15.99 -4.35
N GLU A 97 10.37 -16.34 -5.49
CA GLU A 97 10.91 -17.31 -6.43
C GLU A 97 11.12 -16.64 -7.78
N SER A 98 12.20 -17.01 -8.48
CA SER A 98 12.50 -16.45 -9.79
C SER A 98 11.62 -17.07 -10.87
N VAL A 99 11.20 -16.24 -11.81
CA VAL A 99 10.52 -16.62 -13.05
C VAL A 99 11.51 -16.66 -14.22
N THR A 100 11.13 -17.38 -15.27
CA THR A 100 11.91 -17.49 -16.51
C THR A 100 11.21 -16.80 -17.66
N PHE A 101 11.95 -16.50 -18.73
CA PHE A 101 11.40 -15.92 -19.96
C PHE A 101 11.07 -17.06 -20.94
N SER A 102 9.98 -16.92 -21.69
CA SER A 102 9.57 -17.90 -22.71
C SER A 102 9.18 -17.19 -23.99
N LEU A 103 9.69 -17.70 -25.10
CA LEU A 103 9.38 -17.21 -26.43
C LEU A 103 8.04 -17.81 -26.86
N LEU A 104 7.04 -16.96 -27.09
CA LEU A 104 5.71 -17.40 -27.49
C LEU A 104 5.66 -17.73 -28.97
N GLU A 105 5.89 -16.72 -29.81
CA GLU A 105 5.83 -16.88 -31.25
C GLU A 105 6.68 -15.85 -31.98
N ILE A 106 7.09 -16.22 -33.20
CA ILE A 106 7.62 -15.27 -34.17
C ILE A 106 6.44 -14.64 -34.89
N THR A 107 6.26 -13.32 -34.76
CA THR A 107 5.14 -12.59 -35.36
C THR A 107 5.47 -12.10 -36.77
N GLY A 108 6.74 -11.82 -37.06
CA GLY A 108 7.17 -11.35 -38.37
C GLY A 108 8.67 -11.48 -38.61
N ILE A 109 9.06 -11.55 -39.89
CA ILE A 109 10.45 -11.51 -40.35
C ILE A 109 10.48 -10.55 -41.54
N ALA A 110 11.36 -9.55 -41.48
CA ALA A 110 11.55 -8.55 -42.54
C ALA A 110 13.06 -8.36 -42.80
N ASP A 111 13.40 -7.73 -43.92
CA ASP A 111 14.77 -7.28 -44.15
C ASP A 111 15.11 -6.14 -43.18
N ALA A 112 16.27 -6.24 -42.53
CA ALA A 112 16.74 -5.19 -41.64
C ALA A 112 17.25 -3.99 -42.46
N PRO A 113 16.99 -2.75 -42.03
CA PRO A 113 17.44 -1.57 -42.75
C PRO A 113 18.97 -1.45 -42.80
N MET A 114 19.66 -1.85 -41.73
CA MET A 114 21.10 -2.04 -41.68
C MET A 114 21.46 -3.10 -40.63
N PRO A 115 22.56 -3.84 -40.82
CA PRO A 115 23.42 -3.88 -42.01
C PRO A 115 22.77 -4.68 -43.16
N GLN A 116 23.23 -4.44 -44.40
CA GLN A 116 22.66 -5.11 -45.59
C GLN A 116 22.74 -6.64 -45.47
N GLY A 117 21.67 -7.32 -45.86
CA GLY A 117 21.55 -8.78 -45.80
C GLY A 117 21.17 -9.34 -44.42
N ALA A 118 21.01 -8.49 -43.40
CA ALA A 118 20.44 -8.89 -42.12
C ALA A 118 18.90 -8.95 -42.18
N LYS A 119 18.32 -9.77 -41.30
CA LYS A 119 16.87 -9.87 -41.09
C LYS A 119 16.51 -9.33 -39.72
N GLN A 120 15.41 -8.59 -39.64
CA GLN A 120 14.77 -8.21 -38.39
C GLN A 120 13.61 -9.18 -38.11
N VAL A 121 13.64 -9.80 -36.94
CA VAL A 121 12.63 -10.74 -36.46
C VAL A 121 11.84 -10.08 -35.35
N HIS A 122 10.51 -10.07 -35.49
CA HIS A 122 9.59 -9.63 -34.45
C HIS A 122 9.00 -10.84 -33.76
N PHE A 123 8.87 -10.77 -32.43
CA PHE A 123 8.35 -11.87 -31.63
C PHE A 123 7.57 -11.39 -30.41
N GLN A 124 6.80 -12.30 -29.82
CA GLN A 124 6.17 -12.15 -28.52
C GLN A 124 6.83 -13.06 -27.50
N TRP A 125 6.88 -12.61 -26.25
CA TRP A 125 7.47 -13.35 -25.15
C TRP A 125 6.65 -13.14 -23.87
N LYS A 126 6.77 -14.06 -22.93
CA LYS A 126 6.14 -13.96 -21.61
C LYS A 126 7.05 -14.45 -20.49
N TYR A 127 6.68 -14.10 -19.26
CA TYR A 127 7.23 -14.77 -18.07
C TYR A 127 6.52 -16.12 -17.87
N GLU A 128 7.27 -17.14 -17.50
CA GLU A 128 6.76 -18.45 -17.11
C GLU A 128 6.87 -18.63 -15.60
N ASN A 129 6.01 -19.50 -15.05
CA ASN A 129 5.99 -19.84 -13.64
C ASN A 129 5.73 -18.64 -12.72
N ILE A 130 5.03 -17.61 -13.21
CA ILE A 130 4.54 -16.53 -12.34
C ILE A 130 3.60 -17.15 -11.31
N PRO A 131 3.84 -16.98 -10.00
CA PRO A 131 2.94 -17.50 -8.99
C PRO A 131 1.55 -16.89 -9.12
N PHE A 132 0.55 -17.67 -8.73
CA PHE A 132 -0.85 -17.37 -8.96
C PHE A 132 -1.26 -15.95 -8.46
N ILE A 133 -0.97 -15.60 -7.20
CA ILE A 133 -1.36 -14.29 -6.64
C ILE A 133 -0.67 -13.12 -7.36
N PRO A 134 0.67 -13.13 -7.57
CA PRO A 134 1.36 -12.10 -8.36
C PRO A 134 0.78 -11.80 -9.74
N LYS A 135 0.24 -12.79 -10.47
CA LYS A 135 -0.36 -12.58 -11.81
C LYS A 135 -1.41 -11.47 -11.84
N ARG A 136 -2.13 -11.25 -10.73
CA ARG A 136 -3.16 -10.19 -10.60
C ARG A 136 -2.62 -8.77 -10.75
N TYR A 137 -1.31 -8.58 -10.63
CA TYR A 137 -0.71 -7.24 -10.54
C TYR A 137 0.38 -6.99 -11.58
N VAL A 138 0.89 -8.04 -12.23
CA VAL A 138 2.05 -7.94 -13.11
C VAL A 138 1.67 -8.07 -14.57
N ILE A 139 2.57 -7.61 -15.43
CA ILE A 139 2.45 -7.84 -16.87
C ILE A 139 2.72 -9.32 -17.20
N GLU A 140 2.10 -9.82 -18.26
CA GLU A 140 2.36 -11.18 -18.77
C GLU A 140 3.76 -11.30 -19.39
N GLY A 141 4.20 -10.24 -20.06
CA GLY A 141 5.33 -10.31 -20.97
C GLY A 141 5.46 -9.09 -21.87
N GLY A 142 5.78 -9.34 -23.14
CA GLY A 142 5.83 -8.26 -24.11
C GLY A 142 6.20 -8.69 -25.52
N THR A 143 6.75 -7.72 -26.24
CA THR A 143 7.21 -7.89 -27.62
C THR A 143 8.72 -7.80 -27.65
N GLY A 144 9.33 -8.30 -28.71
CA GLY A 144 10.75 -8.15 -28.90
C GLY A 144 11.14 -8.08 -30.36
N THR A 145 12.37 -7.63 -30.56
CA THR A 145 13.01 -7.57 -31.87
C THR A 145 14.36 -8.24 -31.78
N ALA A 146 14.68 -9.07 -32.77
CA ALA A 146 15.99 -9.69 -32.90
C ALA A 146 16.56 -9.41 -34.29
N MET A 147 17.86 -9.18 -34.36
CA MET A 147 18.60 -9.03 -35.60
C MET A 147 19.35 -10.32 -35.90
N MET A 148 19.17 -10.83 -37.12
CA MET A 148 19.77 -12.07 -37.59
C MET A 148 20.66 -11.79 -38.78
N ARG A 149 21.87 -12.36 -38.78
CA ARG A 149 22.78 -12.29 -39.92
C ARG A 149 23.07 -13.68 -40.48
N LYS A 150 23.07 -13.78 -41.81
CA LYS A 150 23.49 -14.99 -42.53
C LYS A 150 25.00 -14.96 -42.73
N TYR A 151 25.67 -16.01 -42.29
CA TYR A 151 27.07 -16.31 -42.53
C TYR A 151 27.21 -17.54 -43.44
N ASP A 152 28.45 -17.90 -43.76
CA ASP A 152 28.80 -19.11 -44.51
C ASP A 152 28.33 -20.40 -43.81
N ASP A 153 28.26 -20.40 -42.47
CA ASP A 153 27.79 -21.52 -41.66
C ASP A 153 26.32 -21.42 -41.21
N GLY A 154 25.60 -20.39 -41.64
CA GLY A 154 24.17 -20.23 -41.40
C GLY A 154 23.75 -18.94 -40.69
N TRP A 155 22.49 -18.90 -40.26
CA TRP A 155 21.91 -17.76 -39.57
C TRP A 155 22.33 -17.71 -38.10
N ARG A 156 22.73 -16.53 -37.63
CA ARG A 156 23.12 -16.26 -36.24
C ARG A 156 22.36 -15.06 -35.68
N LEU A 157 22.03 -15.12 -34.39
CA LEU A 157 21.47 -14.02 -33.63
C LEU A 157 22.60 -13.03 -33.27
N GLU A 158 22.46 -11.77 -33.68
CA GLU A 158 23.45 -10.72 -33.37
C GLU A 158 22.99 -9.78 -32.25
N GLU A 159 21.71 -9.41 -32.28
CA GLU A 159 21.12 -8.49 -31.32
C GLU A 159 19.72 -8.95 -30.96
N ILE A 160 19.34 -8.78 -29.70
CA ILE A 160 18.01 -9.06 -29.21
C ILE A 160 17.60 -7.99 -28.20
N SER A 161 16.37 -7.53 -28.33
CA SER A 161 15.79 -6.51 -27.46
C SER A 161 14.38 -6.91 -27.07
N LEU A 162 14.11 -6.84 -25.77
CA LEU A 162 12.80 -7.13 -25.18
C LEU A 162 12.16 -5.81 -24.77
N LYS A 163 10.91 -5.62 -25.18
CA LYS A 163 10.04 -4.52 -24.80
C LYS A 163 8.85 -5.05 -24.01
N GLN A 164 8.66 -4.54 -22.81
CA GLN A 164 7.52 -4.87 -21.96
C GLN A 164 6.22 -4.36 -22.59
N SER A 165 5.15 -5.15 -22.42
CA SER A 165 3.79 -4.79 -22.77
C SER A 165 3.02 -4.37 -21.53
N ASP A 166 1.92 -3.62 -21.72
CA ASP A 166 0.98 -3.30 -20.65
C ASP A 166 -0.07 -4.40 -20.42
N SER A 167 0.01 -5.51 -21.17
CA SER A 167 -0.89 -6.67 -21.04
C SER A 167 -0.71 -7.36 -19.70
N GLU A 168 -1.78 -7.44 -18.92
CA GLU A 168 -1.84 -8.12 -17.63
C GLU A 168 -1.61 -9.62 -17.78
N ALA A 169 -1.00 -10.26 -16.77
CA ALA A 169 -0.81 -11.69 -16.78
C ALA A 169 -2.15 -12.44 -16.76
N SER A 170 -2.28 -13.42 -17.66
CA SER A 170 -3.51 -14.19 -17.81
C SER A 170 -3.78 -15.06 -16.58
N LEU A 171 -5.00 -14.95 -16.06
CA LEU A 171 -5.55 -15.80 -15.00
C LEU A 171 -6.56 -16.77 -15.61
N SER A 172 -6.48 -18.05 -15.23
CA SER A 172 -7.57 -18.99 -15.46
C SER A 172 -8.79 -18.65 -14.59
N ALA A 173 -9.97 -19.15 -14.96
CA ALA A 173 -11.18 -18.92 -14.16
C ALA A 173 -11.06 -19.40 -12.71
N MET A 174 -10.36 -20.53 -12.50
CA MET A 174 -10.11 -21.09 -11.17
C MET A 174 -9.17 -20.19 -10.34
N GLU A 175 -8.09 -19.71 -10.94
CA GLU A 175 -7.20 -18.72 -10.34
C GLU A 175 -7.96 -17.43 -10.01
N GLN A 176 -8.83 -16.97 -10.91
CA GLN A 176 -9.64 -15.79 -10.63
C GLN A 176 -10.56 -15.99 -9.42
N GLU A 177 -11.25 -17.13 -9.33
CA GLU A 177 -12.13 -17.43 -8.20
C GLU A 177 -11.36 -17.56 -6.87
N GLU A 178 -10.26 -18.32 -6.84
CA GLU A 178 -9.47 -18.57 -5.63
C GLU A 178 -8.90 -17.27 -5.04
N GLY A 179 -8.44 -16.37 -5.91
CA GLY A 179 -7.86 -15.12 -5.43
C GLY A 179 -8.91 -14.12 -4.97
N ASP A 180 -10.12 -14.17 -5.52
CA ASP A 180 -11.23 -13.33 -5.07
C ASP A 180 -11.69 -13.77 -3.68
N VAL A 181 -11.65 -15.07 -3.38
CA VAL A 181 -11.87 -15.60 -2.02
C VAL A 181 -10.80 -15.11 -1.04
N ILE A 182 -9.53 -15.09 -1.44
CA ILE A 182 -8.42 -14.58 -0.60
C ILE A 182 -8.60 -13.10 -0.31
N VAL A 183 -8.84 -12.28 -1.34
CA VAL A 183 -9.07 -10.84 -1.20
C VAL A 183 -10.27 -10.56 -0.29
N CYS A 184 -11.38 -11.28 -0.49
CA CYS A 184 -12.58 -11.16 0.35
C CYS A 184 -12.28 -11.48 1.83
N ARG A 185 -11.46 -12.51 2.11
CA ARG A 185 -11.02 -12.83 3.47
C ARG A 185 -10.22 -11.69 4.10
N ILE A 186 -9.26 -11.14 3.34
CA ILE A 186 -8.42 -10.02 3.79
C ILE A 186 -9.27 -8.79 4.12
N GLU A 187 -10.17 -8.42 3.22
CA GLU A 187 -11.06 -7.27 3.41
C GLU A 187 -11.93 -7.42 4.66
N LYS A 188 -12.49 -8.62 4.87
CA LYS A 188 -13.29 -8.93 6.05
C LYS A 188 -12.48 -8.84 7.34
N GLU A 189 -11.26 -9.39 7.37
CA GLU A 189 -10.38 -9.29 8.54
C GLU A 189 -10.05 -7.84 8.90
N ILE A 190 -9.77 -7.01 7.89
CA ILE A 190 -9.48 -5.58 8.07
C ILE A 190 -10.72 -4.85 8.62
N GLN A 191 -11.90 -5.10 8.05
CA GLN A 191 -13.16 -4.53 8.52
C GLN A 191 -13.45 -4.93 9.97
N ASP A 192 -13.31 -6.22 10.30
CA ASP A 192 -13.51 -6.74 11.65
C ASP A 192 -12.48 -6.16 12.65
N ALA A 193 -11.24 -5.95 12.22
CA ALA A 193 -10.22 -5.30 13.05
C ALA A 193 -10.53 -3.82 13.30
N GLN A 194 -11.00 -3.10 12.28
CA GLN A 194 -11.44 -1.71 12.42
C GLN A 194 -12.66 -1.59 13.34
N LYS A 195 -13.66 -2.46 13.15
CA LYS A 195 -14.84 -2.54 13.99
C LYS A 195 -14.47 -2.81 15.45
N ARG A 196 -13.60 -3.80 15.71
CA ARG A 196 -13.11 -4.09 17.07
C ARG A 196 -12.41 -2.89 17.71
N LYS A 197 -11.60 -2.13 16.96
CA LYS A 197 -10.97 -0.89 17.46
C LYS A 197 -12.02 0.17 17.82
N LEU A 198 -13.02 0.37 16.95
CA LEU A 198 -14.09 1.33 17.19
C LEU A 198 -14.95 0.94 18.40
N GLU A 199 -15.32 -0.34 18.51
CA GLU A 199 -16.09 -0.87 19.63
C GLU A 199 -15.30 -0.78 20.95
N ALA A 200 -13.99 -1.05 20.93
CA ALA A 200 -13.14 -0.88 22.10
C ALA A 200 -13.06 0.59 22.55
N GLU A 201 -12.92 1.52 21.61
CA GLU A 201 -12.90 2.96 21.91
C GLU A 201 -14.28 3.43 22.42
N GLN A 202 -15.37 2.98 21.81
CA GLN A 202 -16.72 3.29 22.29
C GLN A 202 -16.99 2.72 23.68
N LYS A 203 -16.58 1.48 23.95
CA LYS A 203 -16.68 0.85 25.27
C LYS A 203 -15.89 1.64 26.31
N ARG A 204 -14.70 2.11 25.95
CA ARG A 204 -13.85 2.95 26.79
C ARG A 204 -14.52 4.29 27.10
N ILE A 205 -15.04 4.99 26.08
CA ILE A 205 -15.79 6.24 26.25
C ILE A 205 -17.03 6.02 27.13
N ASN A 206 -17.78 4.95 26.90
CA ASN A 206 -18.96 4.63 27.71
C ASN A 206 -18.59 4.39 29.18
N ALA A 207 -17.49 3.68 29.45
CA ALA A 207 -17.01 3.48 30.82
C ALA A 207 -16.64 4.81 31.50
N ILE A 208 -16.06 5.75 30.75
CA ILE A 208 -15.79 7.11 31.23
C ILE A 208 -17.09 7.84 31.55
N ILE A 209 -18.08 7.81 30.66
CA ILE A 209 -19.37 8.49 30.87
C ILE A 209 -20.09 7.92 32.10
N GLN A 210 -20.11 6.60 32.28
CA GLN A 210 -20.79 5.94 33.40
C GLN A 210 -20.19 6.29 34.78
N ARG A 211 -18.93 6.74 34.84
CA ARG A 211 -18.33 7.27 36.07
C ARG A 211 -19.00 8.58 36.53
N PHE A 212 -19.60 9.34 35.62
CA PHE A 212 -20.19 10.65 35.91
C PHE A 212 -21.70 10.57 35.93
N LYS A 213 -22.27 10.72 37.13
CA LYS A 213 -23.71 10.77 37.32
C LYS A 213 -24.19 12.21 37.19
N ASN A 214 -24.91 12.50 36.12
CA ASN A 214 -25.68 13.74 36.00
C ASN A 214 -26.81 13.74 37.06
N ASN A 215 -26.82 14.75 37.93
CA ASN A 215 -27.82 14.86 39.01
C ASN A 215 -29.15 15.50 38.55
N GLY A 216 -29.23 16.01 37.31
CA GLY A 216 -30.44 16.64 36.75
C GLY A 216 -30.68 18.08 37.20
N ASP A 217 -29.76 18.64 37.99
CA ASP A 217 -29.92 19.91 38.72
C ASP A 217 -28.82 20.94 38.38
N GLY A 218 -28.13 20.74 37.25
CA GLY A 218 -26.97 21.54 36.88
C GLY A 218 -25.67 21.12 37.57
N THR A 219 -25.65 19.96 38.24
CA THR A 219 -24.44 19.35 38.84
C THR A 219 -24.23 17.91 38.39
N VAL A 220 -23.00 17.42 38.57
CA VAL A 220 -22.56 16.09 38.14
C VAL A 220 -21.66 15.49 39.20
N THR A 221 -21.96 14.27 39.62
CA THR A 221 -21.16 13.54 40.60
C THR A 221 -20.18 12.61 39.91
N ASP A 222 -18.90 12.76 40.23
CA ASP A 222 -17.89 11.76 39.91
C ASP A 222 -17.96 10.61 40.92
N LEU A 223 -18.48 9.46 40.49
CA LEU A 223 -18.68 8.29 41.34
C LEU A 223 -17.37 7.66 41.84
N ARG A 224 -16.21 7.98 41.23
CA ARG A 224 -14.91 7.46 41.67
C ARG A 224 -14.33 8.24 42.84
N THR A 225 -14.49 9.57 42.83
CA THR A 225 -13.88 10.46 43.83
C THR A 225 -14.89 10.94 44.88
N GLY A 226 -16.19 10.83 44.60
CA GLY A 226 -17.26 11.42 45.40
C GLY A 226 -17.43 12.93 45.19
N LEU A 227 -16.57 13.57 44.38
CA LEU A 227 -16.65 14.99 44.08
C LEU A 227 -17.84 15.30 43.19
N THR A 228 -18.52 16.40 43.49
CA THR A 228 -19.62 16.93 42.68
C THR A 228 -19.19 18.23 42.02
N TRP A 229 -19.48 18.36 40.73
CA TRP A 229 -19.01 19.42 39.85
C TRP A 229 -20.19 20.22 39.32
N ILE A 230 -20.07 21.54 39.25
CA ILE A 230 -21.05 22.38 38.55
C ILE A 230 -20.86 22.21 37.05
N LYS A 231 -21.97 22.10 36.32
CA LYS A 231 -21.89 21.90 34.89
C LYS A 231 -21.24 23.07 34.15
N GLN A 232 -21.78 24.25 34.33
CA GLN A 232 -21.26 25.40 33.60
C GLN A 232 -20.03 25.95 34.33
N PRO A 233 -18.85 25.99 33.68
CA PRO A 233 -17.69 26.63 34.28
C PRO A 233 -17.93 28.14 34.41
N VAL A 234 -17.27 28.77 35.37
CA VAL A 234 -17.27 30.23 35.49
C VAL A 234 -16.21 30.79 34.53
N THR A 235 -16.59 31.73 33.67
CA THR A 235 -15.72 32.30 32.62
C THR A 235 -15.53 33.81 32.81
N ASP A 236 -14.64 34.40 32.01
CA ASP A 236 -14.56 35.85 31.77
C ASP A 236 -14.35 36.76 33.00
N LYS A 237 -13.68 36.24 34.03
CA LYS A 237 -13.43 36.95 35.28
C LYS A 237 -11.99 36.81 35.76
N LYS A 238 -11.54 37.77 36.59
CA LYS A 238 -10.23 37.68 37.25
C LYS A 238 -10.22 36.51 38.23
N TRP A 239 -9.05 35.94 38.51
CA TRP A 239 -8.90 34.81 39.43
C TRP A 239 -9.62 35.00 40.77
N SER A 240 -9.45 36.16 41.41
CA SER A 240 -10.09 36.45 42.71
C SER A 240 -11.61 36.48 42.62
N GLN A 241 -12.15 36.95 41.49
CA GLN A 241 -13.59 36.96 41.21
C GLN A 241 -14.10 35.55 40.94
N LEU A 242 -13.36 34.72 40.20
CA LEU A 242 -13.68 33.32 39.97
C LEU A 242 -13.70 32.53 41.29
N LEU A 243 -12.73 32.78 42.17
CA LEU A 243 -12.63 32.13 43.49
C LEU A 243 -13.83 32.52 44.36
N ALA A 244 -14.15 33.81 44.43
CA ALA A 244 -15.31 34.31 45.18
C ALA A 244 -16.62 33.78 44.59
N GLU A 245 -16.74 33.74 43.26
CA GLU A 245 -17.95 33.28 42.61
C GLU A 245 -18.22 31.81 42.89
N CYS A 246 -17.22 30.93 42.74
CA CYS A 246 -17.38 29.52 43.10
C CYS A 246 -17.81 29.38 44.57
N LYS A 247 -17.22 30.14 45.50
CA LYS A 247 -17.63 30.14 46.91
C LYS A 247 -19.06 30.59 47.15
N SER A 248 -19.56 31.53 46.35
CA SER A 248 -20.92 32.06 46.49
C SER A 248 -21.99 31.26 45.74
N LYS A 249 -21.61 30.27 44.91
CA LYS A 249 -22.60 29.52 44.14
C LYS A 249 -23.47 28.67 45.07
N SER A 250 -24.74 28.61 44.72
CA SER A 250 -25.68 27.59 45.17
C SER A 250 -26.21 26.91 43.93
N ALA A 251 -25.86 25.63 43.76
CA ALA A 251 -26.23 24.82 42.61
C ALA A 251 -26.62 23.43 43.10
N GLY A 252 -27.64 22.83 42.50
CA GLY A 252 -28.15 21.51 42.93
C GLY A 252 -28.61 21.43 44.38
N GLY A 253 -29.04 22.56 44.98
CA GLY A 253 -29.41 22.62 46.40
C GLY A 253 -28.23 22.48 47.37
N ARG A 254 -26.99 22.58 46.88
CA ARG A 254 -25.77 22.42 47.68
C ARG A 254 -25.06 23.74 47.91
N VAL A 255 -24.37 23.82 49.04
CA VAL A 255 -23.47 24.89 49.44
C VAL A 255 -22.04 24.35 49.59
N GLY A 256 -21.07 25.22 49.92
CA GLY A 256 -19.69 24.79 50.15
C GLY A 256 -18.86 24.57 48.88
N TRP A 257 -19.33 25.09 47.74
CA TRP A 257 -18.58 25.07 46.50
C TRP A 257 -17.26 25.83 46.62
N HIS A 258 -16.20 25.30 46.03
CA HIS A 258 -14.91 26.00 45.90
C HIS A 258 -14.40 25.85 44.47
N MET A 259 -13.52 26.76 44.07
CA MET A 259 -12.77 26.60 42.83
C MET A 259 -11.91 25.34 42.96
N ALA A 260 -11.89 24.51 41.94
CA ALA A 260 -11.13 23.27 41.96
C ALA A 260 -9.63 23.52 42.16
N THR A 261 -9.02 22.71 43.01
CA THR A 261 -7.56 22.58 43.12
C THR A 261 -7.01 21.81 41.94
N ARG A 262 -5.69 21.87 41.74
CA ARG A 262 -5.09 21.11 40.65
C ARG A 262 -5.26 19.60 40.79
N LYS A 263 -5.19 19.08 42.02
CA LYS A 263 -5.38 17.65 42.30
C LYS A 263 -6.79 17.19 41.95
N GLU A 264 -7.80 18.00 42.26
CA GLU A 264 -9.19 17.68 41.91
C GLU A 264 -9.39 17.70 40.38
N LEU A 265 -8.83 18.68 39.66
CA LEU A 265 -8.88 18.71 38.20
C LEU A 265 -8.15 17.53 37.56
N GLU A 266 -7.01 17.10 38.11
CA GLU A 266 -6.30 15.90 37.65
C GLU A 266 -7.18 14.65 37.72
N THR A 267 -8.10 14.56 38.68
CA THR A 267 -9.01 13.41 38.76
C THR A 267 -10.00 13.33 37.59
N LEU A 268 -10.31 14.45 36.93
CA LEU A 268 -11.18 14.51 35.75
C LEU A 268 -10.46 14.13 34.45
N LEU A 269 -9.12 14.07 34.48
CA LEU A 269 -8.33 13.63 33.34
C LEU A 269 -8.41 12.12 33.19
N VAL A 270 -8.60 11.65 31.96
CA VAL A 270 -8.47 10.25 31.59
C VAL A 270 -7.28 10.09 30.62
N ASP A 271 -6.65 8.91 30.63
CA ASP A 271 -5.53 8.58 29.76
C ASP A 271 -5.78 9.00 28.29
N ASN A 272 -4.75 9.52 27.63
CA ASN A 272 -4.81 10.09 26.28
C ASN A 272 -5.64 11.37 26.12
N GLY A 273 -6.00 12.01 27.23
CA GLY A 273 -6.58 13.34 27.17
C GLY A 273 -8.04 13.31 26.72
N ILE A 274 -8.88 12.63 27.48
CA ILE A 274 -10.30 12.93 27.47
C ILE A 274 -10.49 13.85 28.68
N SER A 275 -10.62 15.15 28.42
CA SER A 275 -10.90 16.15 29.44
C SER A 275 -12.42 16.24 29.61
N ILE A 276 -12.93 15.69 30.72
CA ILE A 276 -14.35 15.78 31.11
C ILE A 276 -14.69 17.16 31.66
N ILE A 277 -13.65 17.99 31.80
CA ILE A 277 -13.65 19.29 32.47
C ILE A 277 -14.53 20.31 31.72
N ASP A 278 -14.93 20.03 30.47
CA ASP A 278 -15.79 20.87 29.63
C ASP A 278 -17.19 20.29 29.38
N ALA A 279 -17.45 19.02 29.71
CA ALA A 279 -18.70 18.33 29.40
C ALA A 279 -19.23 17.61 30.64
N PRO A 280 -19.85 18.36 31.55
CA PRO A 280 -20.38 17.81 32.78
C PRO A 280 -21.48 16.78 32.54
N ASP A 281 -22.31 16.92 31.50
CA ASP A 281 -23.36 15.93 31.21
C ASP A 281 -22.86 14.69 30.46
N GLY A 282 -21.55 14.57 30.20
CA GLY A 282 -20.96 13.45 29.49
C GLY A 282 -21.39 13.34 28.01
N ARG A 283 -22.08 14.33 27.44
CA ARG A 283 -22.59 14.30 26.06
C ARG A 283 -22.24 15.55 25.26
N PHE A 284 -20.97 15.87 25.10
CA PHE A 284 -20.52 16.80 24.06
C PHE A 284 -19.06 16.50 23.68
N PHE A 285 -18.81 15.44 22.89
CA PHE A 285 -17.44 15.10 22.48
C PHE A 285 -17.24 14.80 20.98
N GLY A 286 -18.30 14.78 20.16
CA GLY A 286 -18.15 14.49 18.73
C GLY A 286 -17.52 15.64 17.92
N GLU A 287 -17.82 16.90 18.26
CA GLU A 287 -17.44 18.05 17.43
C GLU A 287 -16.30 18.91 18.00
N ILE A 288 -16.10 18.93 19.32
CA ILE A 288 -15.12 19.82 19.98
C ILE A 288 -13.69 19.27 19.92
N LEU A 289 -13.52 17.95 19.80
CA LEU A 289 -12.20 17.29 19.77
C LEU A 289 -11.44 17.46 18.45
N LYS A 290 -12.01 18.11 17.43
CA LYS A 290 -11.21 18.44 16.25
C LYS A 290 -10.16 19.51 16.55
N ILE A 291 -10.40 20.47 17.46
CA ILE A 291 -9.41 21.48 17.86
C ILE A 291 -9.83 22.11 19.22
N GLY A 292 -9.48 21.50 20.36
CA GLY A 292 -9.88 22.02 21.69
C GLY A 292 -8.69 22.26 22.61
N ARG A 293 -8.16 23.49 22.64
CA ARG A 293 -7.31 23.98 23.73
C ARG A 293 -8.22 24.44 24.86
N GLY A 294 -8.18 23.83 26.04
CA GLY A 294 -8.98 24.27 27.19
C GLY A 294 -8.08 24.64 28.37
N ALA A 295 -8.25 25.81 28.98
CA ALA A 295 -7.42 26.25 30.12
C ALA A 295 -8.25 26.57 31.38
N PHE A 296 -7.93 25.94 32.52
CA PHE A 296 -8.65 26.11 33.80
C PHE A 296 -7.86 26.86 34.86
N ARG A 297 -8.48 27.76 35.63
CA ARG A 297 -7.85 28.34 36.82
C ARG A 297 -8.00 27.38 38.01
N VAL A 298 -7.00 27.34 38.90
CA VAL A 298 -7.00 26.51 40.11
C VAL A 298 -6.92 27.33 41.39
N ALA A 299 -7.45 26.76 42.48
CA ALA A 299 -7.47 27.39 43.79
C ALA A 299 -6.15 27.32 44.56
N ASP A 300 -5.33 26.28 44.34
CA ASP A 300 -4.16 25.93 45.16
C ASP A 300 -2.85 26.62 44.72
N SER A 301 -2.96 27.77 44.04
CA SER A 301 -1.78 28.51 43.61
C SER A 301 -1.38 29.62 44.57
N ILE A 302 -0.07 29.68 44.87
CA ILE A 302 0.59 30.71 45.69
C ILE A 302 0.77 32.03 44.91
N ASP A 303 0.83 32.00 43.57
CA ASP A 303 0.86 33.23 42.74
C ASP A 303 -0.43 33.41 41.93
N ASN A 304 -0.97 34.62 41.94
CA ASN A 304 -2.34 35.01 41.57
C ASN A 304 -2.71 34.96 40.06
N ASN A 305 -2.17 34.07 39.22
CA ASN A 305 -2.52 34.07 37.79
C ASN A 305 -2.32 32.78 36.98
N TYR A 306 -2.26 31.60 37.62
CA TYR A 306 -2.04 30.36 36.86
C TYR A 306 -3.30 29.81 36.21
N CYS A 307 -3.09 29.22 35.04
CA CYS A 307 -4.07 28.44 34.31
C CYS A 307 -3.49 27.07 33.95
N TRP A 308 -4.40 26.13 33.76
CA TRP A 308 -4.21 24.71 33.51
C TRP A 308 -4.62 24.45 32.09
N SER A 309 -3.71 24.62 31.13
CA SER A 309 -4.02 24.28 29.74
C SER A 309 -3.92 22.77 29.55
N TRP A 310 -5.01 22.19 29.09
CA TRP A 310 -5.01 20.87 28.51
C TRP A 310 -5.11 21.02 26.99
N VAL A 311 -4.11 20.45 26.28
CA VAL A 311 -4.06 20.44 24.82
C VAL A 311 -4.35 19.03 24.34
N ALA A 312 -5.57 18.81 23.82
CA ALA A 312 -5.87 17.62 23.04
C ALA A 312 -5.23 17.78 21.65
N GLY A 313 -4.03 17.27 21.47
CA GLY A 313 -3.42 17.30 20.15
C GLY A 313 -2.10 16.54 20.10
N ARG A 314 -2.07 15.49 19.27
CA ARG A 314 -0.84 14.79 18.85
C ARG A 314 0.05 14.24 19.97
N GLY A 315 -0.51 13.62 21.01
CA GLY A 315 0.28 12.86 21.98
C GLY A 315 1.20 13.70 22.89
N TYR A 316 1.08 15.03 22.90
CA TYR A 316 1.84 15.87 23.82
C TYR A 316 1.08 16.09 25.13
N LYS A 317 1.55 15.45 26.21
CA LYS A 317 1.26 15.90 27.58
C LYS A 317 2.03 17.20 27.81
N THR A 318 1.41 18.36 27.60
CA THR A 318 1.95 19.59 28.18
C THR A 318 1.47 19.64 29.63
N GLY A 319 2.30 19.12 30.53
CA GLY A 319 2.09 19.33 31.97
C GLY A 319 2.17 20.82 32.34
N TRP A 320 1.85 21.11 33.60
CA TRP A 320 2.09 22.35 34.35
C TRP A 320 2.78 23.51 33.62
N GLN A 321 1.99 24.33 32.90
CA GLN A 321 2.48 25.57 32.32
C GLN A 321 2.24 26.76 33.25
N ARG A 322 3.34 27.37 33.70
CA ARG A 322 3.31 28.67 34.36
C ARG A 322 3.25 29.76 33.29
N ASN A 323 2.07 30.31 33.01
CA ASN A 323 1.96 31.43 32.08
C ASN A 323 1.28 32.63 32.74
N GLN A 324 1.99 33.76 32.79
CA GLN A 324 1.54 34.98 33.44
C GLN A 324 0.88 35.98 32.48
N LYS A 325 1.00 35.79 31.16
CA LYS A 325 0.46 36.69 30.13
C LYS A 325 -0.24 35.89 29.04
N GLY A 326 -1.55 36.06 28.89
CA GLY A 326 -2.24 35.67 27.65
C GLY A 326 -3.46 34.73 27.77
N PHE A 327 -3.89 34.30 28.95
CA PHE A 327 -5.10 33.47 29.06
C PHE A 327 -6.34 34.32 29.32
N ILE A 328 -6.77 35.00 28.26
CA ILE A 328 -7.96 35.86 28.22
C ILE A 328 -9.25 35.00 28.38
N ASP A 329 -9.16 33.69 28.10
CA ASP A 329 -10.30 32.76 28.09
C ASP A 329 -10.22 31.67 29.19
N SER A 330 -9.49 31.91 30.27
CA SER A 330 -9.34 30.92 31.34
C SER A 330 -10.58 30.83 32.23
N ARG A 331 -11.14 29.63 32.33
CA ARG A 331 -12.38 29.32 33.07
C ARG A 331 -12.10 28.62 34.40
N ALA A 332 -13.04 28.63 35.34
CA ALA A 332 -12.92 27.94 36.62
C ALA A 332 -14.04 26.91 36.77
N LEU A 333 -13.68 25.68 37.17
CA LEU A 333 -14.67 24.73 37.67
C LEU A 333 -14.87 24.92 39.15
N CYS A 334 -16.14 24.86 39.55
CA CYS A 334 -16.52 24.80 40.93
C CYS A 334 -16.84 23.35 41.30
N VAL A 335 -16.28 22.90 42.41
CA VAL A 335 -16.39 21.54 42.94
C VAL A 335 -16.81 21.59 44.40
N THR A 336 -17.47 20.55 44.87
CA THR A 336 -17.82 20.35 46.28
C THR A 336 -17.77 18.86 46.62
N CYS A 337 -17.64 18.55 47.90
CA CYS A 337 -17.79 17.17 48.40
C CYS A 337 -19.28 16.86 48.58
N GLN A 338 -19.64 15.58 48.61
CA GLN A 338 -20.99 15.14 48.98
C GLN A 338 -21.34 15.48 50.42
#